data_AF-A0A7W5HG07-F1
#
_entry.id   AF-A0A7W5HG07-F1
#
_cell.length_a   1.000
_cell.length_b   1.000
_cell.length_c   1.000
_cell.angle_alpha   90.00
_cell.angle_beta   90.00
_cell.angle_gamma   90.00
#
_symmetry.space_group_name_H-M   'P 1'
#
loop_
_entity.id
_entity.type
_entity.pdbx_description
1 polymer ?
#
loop_
_entity_poly.entity_id
_entity_poly.type
_entity_poly.pdbx_seq_one_letter_code
_entity_poly.pdbx_strand_id
1 'polypeptide(L)'
;MTKLFSFVMLWVSLALFEIGYVRAESTEWPVIREESGSISFDKPSEADFVKDVRSLDGRPLYELRCRSGDLDDVGDFNYSGLLQCRLSEINAPRETPRSLLFEDREATSDWDGRGRFMLNDVIGTCGRYPDFGDTRIYRVRGMQLTLRIEDVRLRKSQNGEVSPTSFVFSYAVKSDRQAVGALTERPVTKEPTWFSGEKCLDDAKATLTGK
;
A
#
# COMPACT_ATOMS: atom_id res chain seq x y z
N MET A 1 6.00 -79.53 43.76
CA MET A 1 6.45 -78.27 44.40
C MET A 1 7.83 -77.93 43.87
N THR A 2 7.92 -77.09 42.84
CA THR A 2 9.16 -76.41 42.46
C THR A 2 8.80 -75.14 41.71
N LYS A 3 9.16 -74.01 42.31
CA LYS A 3 9.02 -72.65 41.79
C LYS A 3 10.12 -72.37 40.77
N LEU A 4 9.85 -71.60 39.71
CA LEU A 4 10.81 -70.71 39.03
C LEU A 4 9.99 -69.76 38.13
N PHE A 5 9.59 -68.58 38.64
CA PHE A 5 10.28 -67.28 38.60
C PHE A 5 10.61 -66.73 37.20
N SER A 6 9.85 -65.67 36.85
CA SER A 6 10.24 -64.43 36.18
C SER A 6 10.98 -64.50 34.84
N PHE A 7 10.24 -64.17 33.78
CA PHE A 7 10.78 -63.38 32.67
C PHE A 7 9.85 -62.20 32.40
N VAL A 8 10.12 -61.07 33.07
CA VAL A 8 9.56 -59.76 32.71
C VAL A 8 10.37 -59.29 31.51
N MET A 9 9.80 -59.50 30.32
CA MET A 9 10.39 -59.04 29.06
C MET A 9 10.17 -57.54 28.95
N LEU A 10 11.21 -56.78 29.29
CA LEU A 10 11.29 -55.33 29.19
C LEU A 10 11.19 -54.93 27.71
N TRP A 11 10.00 -54.56 27.24
CA TRP A 11 9.82 -53.88 25.95
C TRP A 11 10.30 -52.43 26.11
N VAL A 12 11.55 -52.18 25.77
CA VAL A 12 12.11 -50.83 25.67
C VAL A 12 11.53 -50.17 24.42
N SER A 13 10.58 -49.28 24.65
CA SER A 13 9.95 -48.42 23.65
C SER A 13 10.98 -47.60 22.89
N LEU A 14 11.27 -47.98 21.65
CA LEU A 14 11.98 -47.12 20.70
C LEU A 14 10.96 -46.12 20.12
N ALA A 15 10.65 -45.09 20.89
CA ALA A 15 9.90 -43.95 20.38
C ALA A 15 10.82 -43.20 19.40
N LEU A 16 10.63 -43.51 18.11
CA LEU A 16 11.15 -42.70 17.01
C LEU A 16 10.57 -41.29 17.17
N PHE A 17 11.38 -40.41 17.76
CA PHE A 17 11.17 -38.97 17.68
C PHE A 17 11.30 -38.61 16.19
N GLU A 18 10.18 -38.59 15.50
CA GLU A 18 10.02 -37.82 14.27
C GLU A 18 10.31 -36.37 14.64
N ILE A 19 11.58 -35.98 14.52
CA ILE A 19 11.98 -34.58 14.55
C ILE A 19 11.32 -33.98 13.32
N GLY A 20 10.08 -33.52 13.50
CA GLY A 20 9.37 -32.72 12.54
C GLY A 20 10.21 -31.49 12.30
N TYR A 21 10.98 -31.52 11.22
CA TYR A 21 11.57 -30.32 10.66
C TYR A 21 10.40 -29.41 10.32
N VAL A 22 10.12 -28.45 11.20
CA VAL A 22 9.36 -27.26 10.84
C VAL A 22 10.16 -26.63 9.72
N ARG A 23 9.80 -26.96 8.49
CA ARG A 23 10.29 -26.26 7.32
C ARG A 23 9.75 -24.86 7.51
N ALA A 24 10.61 -23.95 7.97
CA ALA A 24 10.34 -22.53 7.84
C ALA A 24 10.05 -22.35 6.36
N GLU A 25 8.77 -22.19 6.04
CA GLU A 25 8.34 -21.93 4.69
C GLU A 25 8.95 -20.57 4.39
N SER A 26 10.11 -20.58 3.71
CA SER A 26 10.79 -19.36 3.33
C SER A 26 9.78 -18.65 2.45
N THR A 27 9.11 -17.65 3.02
CA THR A 27 8.15 -16.81 2.31
C THR A 27 8.97 -15.89 1.43
N GLU A 28 9.70 -16.48 0.49
CA GLU A 28 10.42 -15.75 -0.53
C GLU A 28 9.34 -15.19 -1.44
N TRP A 29 9.11 -13.89 -1.28
CA TRP A 29 8.25 -13.17 -2.18
C TRP A 29 8.82 -13.24 -3.61
N PRO A 30 7.94 -13.25 -4.62
CA PRO A 30 8.39 -13.31 -6.00
C PRO A 30 9.27 -12.10 -6.35
N VAL A 31 10.29 -12.33 -7.17
CA VAL A 31 11.10 -11.24 -7.70
C VAL A 31 10.29 -10.44 -8.72
N ILE A 32 10.14 -9.15 -8.45
CA ILE A 32 9.33 -8.23 -9.26
C ILE A 32 10.13 -7.66 -10.42
N ARG A 33 9.49 -7.55 -11.58
CA ARG A 33 10.04 -6.84 -12.72
C ARG A 33 9.94 -5.34 -12.47
N GLU A 34 11.07 -4.66 -12.50
CA GLU A 34 11.10 -3.22 -12.29
C GLU A 34 10.43 -2.47 -13.44
N GLU A 35 9.65 -1.46 -13.10
CA GLU A 35 8.99 -0.60 -14.07
C GLU A 35 8.60 0.73 -13.44
N SER A 36 8.42 1.74 -14.27
CA SER A 36 7.95 3.05 -13.86
C SER A 36 7.17 3.72 -14.97
N GLY A 37 6.30 4.65 -14.61
CA GLY A 37 5.57 5.46 -15.57
C GLY A 37 4.89 6.65 -14.93
N SER A 38 4.31 7.49 -15.77
CA SER A 38 3.55 8.66 -15.37
C SER A 38 2.35 8.86 -16.28
N ILE A 39 1.29 9.46 -15.74
CA ILE A 39 0.07 9.84 -16.46
C ILE A 39 -0.38 11.22 -15.98
N SER A 40 -0.81 12.06 -16.92
CA SER A 40 -1.44 13.35 -16.61
C SER A 40 -2.95 13.17 -16.53
N PHE A 41 -3.56 13.75 -15.50
CA PHE A 41 -5.01 13.84 -15.37
C PHE A 41 -5.43 15.30 -15.52
N ASP A 42 -6.05 15.63 -16.64
CA ASP A 42 -6.59 16.98 -16.90
C ASP A 42 -7.96 17.21 -16.23
N LYS A 43 -8.50 16.15 -15.63
CA LYS A 43 -9.72 16.17 -14.82
C LYS A 43 -9.55 15.26 -13.60
N PRO A 44 -9.15 15.82 -12.45
CA PRO A 44 -8.92 15.05 -11.23
C PRO A 44 -10.09 14.18 -10.79
N SER A 45 -11.33 14.64 -10.99
CA SER A 45 -12.55 13.90 -10.64
C SER A 45 -12.77 12.64 -11.51
N GLU A 46 -12.11 12.54 -12.67
CA GLU A 46 -12.21 11.40 -13.58
C GLU A 46 -10.95 10.49 -13.53
N ALA A 47 -10.04 10.72 -12.57
CA ALA A 47 -8.81 9.96 -12.48
C ALA A 47 -9.07 8.48 -12.14
N ASP A 48 -8.76 7.57 -13.07
CA ASP A 48 -8.71 6.12 -12.87
C ASP A 48 -7.45 5.57 -13.56
N PHE A 49 -6.65 4.84 -12.80
CA PHE A 49 -5.40 4.24 -13.24
C PHE A 49 -5.34 2.80 -12.76
N VAL A 50 -4.99 1.89 -13.67
CA VAL A 50 -4.81 0.47 -13.37
C VAL A 50 -3.50 0.00 -13.98
N LYS A 51 -2.72 -0.75 -13.20
CA LYS A 51 -1.45 -1.32 -13.62
C LYS A 51 -1.19 -2.67 -12.98
N ASP A 52 -0.90 -3.67 -13.81
CA ASP A 52 -0.35 -4.94 -13.33
C ASP A 52 1.10 -4.77 -12.91
N VAL A 53 1.43 -5.21 -11.70
CA VAL A 53 2.80 -5.48 -11.26
C VAL A 53 3.12 -6.95 -11.55
N ARG A 54 4.23 -7.19 -12.25
CA ARG A 54 4.56 -8.49 -12.84
C ARG A 54 5.85 -9.08 -12.28
N SER A 55 5.95 -10.41 -12.25
CA SER A 55 7.22 -11.10 -12.03
C SER A 55 8.18 -10.92 -13.21
N LEU A 56 9.44 -11.34 -13.03
CA LEU A 56 10.48 -11.32 -14.07
C LEU A 56 10.09 -12.05 -15.37
N ASP A 57 9.29 -13.11 -15.28
CA ASP A 57 8.75 -13.87 -16.41
C ASP A 57 7.55 -13.19 -17.10
N GLY A 58 7.09 -12.05 -16.58
CA GLY A 58 5.99 -11.26 -17.14
C GLY A 58 4.59 -11.65 -16.64
N ARG A 59 4.46 -12.64 -15.76
CA ARG A 59 3.19 -13.04 -15.14
C ARG A 59 2.67 -11.94 -14.21
N PRO A 60 1.39 -11.55 -14.30
CA PRO A 60 0.81 -10.57 -13.38
C PRO A 60 0.63 -11.17 -11.98
N LEU A 61 1.04 -10.42 -10.96
CA LEU A 61 1.00 -10.84 -9.56
C LEU A 61 0.11 -9.93 -8.72
N TYR A 62 0.18 -8.63 -8.97
CA TYR A 62 -0.59 -7.62 -8.24
C TYR A 62 -1.21 -6.62 -9.21
N GLU A 63 -2.32 -6.03 -8.80
CA GLU A 63 -2.96 -4.90 -9.47
C GLU A 63 -2.77 -3.66 -8.59
N LEU A 64 -2.10 -2.63 -9.13
CA LEU A 64 -2.11 -1.29 -8.58
C LEU A 64 -3.26 -0.52 -9.23
N ARG A 65 -4.27 -0.19 -8.45
CA ARG A 65 -5.40 0.62 -8.89
C ARG A 65 -5.45 1.92 -8.10
N CYS A 66 -5.50 3.04 -8.79
CA CYS A 66 -5.63 4.37 -8.21
C CYS A 66 -6.83 5.08 -8.80
N ARG A 67 -7.73 5.60 -7.96
CA ARG A 67 -8.97 6.23 -8.40
C ARG A 67 -9.29 7.48 -7.59
N SER A 68 -9.91 8.46 -8.23
CA SER A 68 -10.49 9.62 -7.56
C SER A 68 -11.71 9.21 -6.72
N GLY A 69 -11.93 9.92 -5.60
CA GLY A 69 -13.10 9.71 -4.76
C GLY A 69 -14.42 10.22 -5.33
N ASP A 70 -14.38 11.00 -6.41
CA ASP A 70 -15.57 11.57 -7.05
C ASP A 70 -16.25 10.58 -8.03
N LEU A 71 -15.61 9.44 -8.29
CA LEU A 71 -16.15 8.43 -9.18
C LEU A 71 -17.05 7.47 -8.41
N ASP A 72 -18.22 7.16 -8.98
CA ASP A 72 -19.15 6.21 -8.36
C ASP A 72 -18.45 4.91 -7.93
N ASP A 73 -18.72 4.52 -6.68
CA ASP A 73 -18.20 3.30 -6.09
C ASP A 73 -18.75 2.09 -6.83
N VAL A 74 -17.87 1.39 -7.54
CA VAL A 74 -18.17 0.11 -8.18
C VAL A 74 -17.34 -0.95 -7.48
N GLY A 75 -17.83 -1.44 -6.35
CA GLY A 75 -17.23 -2.56 -5.60
C GLY A 75 -17.10 -2.32 -4.09
N ASP A 76 -16.29 -3.16 -3.45
CA ASP A 76 -16.14 -3.22 -1.98
C ASP A 76 -15.11 -2.24 -1.40
N PHE A 77 -14.67 -1.25 -2.19
CA PHE A 77 -13.66 -0.27 -1.79
C PHE A 77 -14.15 1.14 -2.11
N ASN A 78 -14.28 1.96 -1.08
CA ASN A 78 -14.75 3.34 -1.14
C ASN A 78 -13.54 4.27 -1.33
N TYR A 79 -13.41 4.81 -2.54
CA TYR A 79 -12.31 5.71 -2.88
C TYR A 79 -12.61 7.13 -2.39
N SER A 80 -11.58 7.86 -1.96
CA SER A 80 -11.72 9.20 -1.40
C SER A 80 -10.46 10.05 -1.64
N GLY A 81 -10.57 11.37 -1.43
CA GLY A 81 -9.47 12.31 -1.61
C GLY A 81 -9.21 12.66 -3.08
N LEU A 82 -8.04 13.26 -3.34
CA LEU A 82 -7.61 13.62 -4.70
C LEU A 82 -7.39 12.37 -5.56
N LEU A 83 -6.74 11.38 -4.96
CA LEU A 83 -6.46 10.08 -5.55
C LEU A 83 -6.22 9.08 -4.42
N GLN A 84 -6.84 7.91 -4.50
CA GLN A 84 -6.57 6.82 -3.56
C GLN A 84 -6.14 5.57 -4.31
N CYS A 85 -4.99 5.06 -3.92
CA CYS A 85 -4.39 3.87 -4.48
C CYS A 85 -4.61 2.68 -3.56
N ARG A 86 -4.85 1.53 -4.18
CA ARG A 86 -4.80 0.21 -3.57
C ARG A 86 -3.87 -0.67 -4.39
N LEU A 87 -3.13 -1.52 -3.70
CA LEU A 87 -2.43 -2.66 -4.28
C LEU A 87 -3.13 -3.93 -3.82
N SER A 88 -3.52 -4.81 -4.74
CA SER A 88 -4.16 -6.09 -4.43
C SER A 88 -3.48 -7.24 -5.15
N GLU A 89 -3.48 -8.43 -4.55
CA GLU A 89 -3.01 -9.64 -5.20
C GLU A 89 -4.04 -10.13 -6.23
N ILE A 90 -3.57 -10.48 -7.42
CA ILE A 90 -4.42 -10.98 -8.50
C ILE A 90 -4.80 -12.42 -8.19
N ASN A 91 -6.09 -12.75 -8.29
CA ASN A 91 -6.68 -14.05 -7.89
C ASN A 91 -6.59 -14.35 -6.38
N ALA A 92 -6.46 -13.30 -5.56
CA ALA A 92 -6.47 -13.45 -4.11
C ALA A 92 -7.78 -14.05 -3.58
N PRO A 93 -7.74 -14.90 -2.54
CA PRO A 93 -8.92 -15.30 -1.79
C PRO A 93 -9.68 -14.09 -1.23
N ARG A 94 -10.99 -14.21 -1.01
CA ARG A 94 -11.83 -13.13 -0.45
C ARG A 94 -11.35 -12.59 0.90
N GLU A 95 -10.59 -13.38 1.64
CA GLU A 95 -10.09 -13.03 2.98
C GLU A 95 -8.80 -12.19 2.96
N THR A 96 -8.23 -11.88 1.79
CA THR A 96 -7.04 -11.04 1.73
C THR A 96 -7.35 -9.59 2.13
N PRO A 97 -6.38 -8.88 2.74
CA PRO A 97 -6.53 -7.46 3.04
C PRO A 97 -7.00 -6.68 1.81
N ARG A 98 -7.94 -5.75 2.02
CA ARG A 98 -8.51 -4.90 0.95
C ARG A 98 -7.42 -4.13 0.19
N SER A 99 -6.31 -3.83 0.86
CA SER A 99 -5.08 -3.40 0.21
C SER A 99 -3.83 -3.92 0.91
N LEU A 100 -2.81 -4.23 0.13
CA LEU A 100 -1.45 -4.49 0.58
C LEU A 100 -0.70 -3.21 0.98
N LEU A 101 -1.27 -2.03 0.68
CA LEU A 101 -0.74 -0.73 1.11
C LEU A 101 -1.14 -0.35 2.54
N PHE A 102 -1.88 -1.21 3.25
CA PHE A 102 -2.19 -1.01 4.66
C PHE A 102 -1.04 -1.49 5.53
N GLU A 103 -0.77 -0.76 6.61
CA GLU A 103 0.22 -1.10 7.63
C GLU A 103 -0.31 -2.11 8.66
N ASP A 104 -1.63 -2.27 8.74
CA ASP A 104 -2.32 -3.11 9.71
C ASP A 104 -3.34 -4.03 9.02
N ARG A 105 -3.40 -5.29 9.45
CA ARG A 105 -4.40 -6.26 8.98
C ARG A 105 -5.78 -5.97 9.54
N GLU A 106 -5.84 -5.29 10.68
CA GLU A 106 -7.09 -4.92 11.36
C GLU A 106 -7.67 -3.61 10.83
N ALA A 107 -7.09 -3.02 9.76
CA ALA A 107 -7.66 -1.88 9.06
C ALA A 107 -9.15 -2.13 8.74
N THR A 108 -10.00 -1.29 9.33
CA THR A 108 -11.46 -1.43 9.26
C THR A 108 -12.06 -0.58 8.16
N SER A 109 -11.32 0.42 7.69
CA SER A 109 -11.73 1.28 6.60
C SER A 109 -10.70 1.40 5.48
N ASP A 110 -11.17 1.76 4.30
CA ASP A 110 -10.36 1.88 3.10
C ASP A 110 -9.35 3.03 3.20
N TRP A 111 -9.62 4.00 4.09
CA TRP A 111 -8.76 5.14 4.38
C TRP A 111 -7.78 4.94 5.54
N ASP A 112 -7.74 3.76 6.16
CA ASP A 112 -6.85 3.51 7.31
C ASP A 112 -5.37 3.39 6.91
N GLY A 113 -5.08 3.22 5.61
CA GLY A 113 -3.72 3.21 5.08
C GLY A 113 -3.29 4.51 4.41
N ARG A 114 -1.98 4.64 4.18
CA ARG A 114 -1.41 5.81 3.48
C ARG A 114 -1.60 5.78 1.97
N GLY A 115 -2.48 4.95 1.41
CA GLY A 115 -2.75 4.90 -0.04
C GLY A 115 -3.54 6.11 -0.56
N ARG A 116 -4.15 6.91 0.32
CA ARG A 116 -5.02 8.05 -0.02
C ARG A 116 -4.30 9.40 0.01
N PHE A 117 -4.17 10.04 -1.15
CA PHE A 117 -3.65 11.41 -1.25
C PHE A 117 -4.77 12.43 -1.10
N MET A 118 -4.70 13.28 -0.07
CA MET A 118 -5.54 14.46 0.01
C MET A 118 -4.89 15.62 -0.73
N LEU A 119 -5.70 16.57 -1.22
CA LEU A 119 -5.16 17.79 -1.85
C LEU A 119 -4.16 18.51 -0.92
N ASN A 120 -4.47 18.59 0.37
CA ASN A 120 -3.63 19.23 1.38
C ASN A 120 -2.29 18.51 1.60
N ASP A 121 -2.23 17.20 1.30
CA ASP A 121 -1.02 16.41 1.48
C ASP A 121 0.00 16.65 0.37
N VAL A 122 -0.45 17.09 -0.81
CA VAL A 122 0.37 17.11 -2.03
C VAL A 122 0.72 18.51 -2.53
N ILE A 123 0.36 19.55 -1.78
CA ILE A 123 0.62 20.94 -2.13
C ILE A 123 1.52 21.64 -1.10
N GLY A 124 2.20 22.68 -1.54
CA GLY A 124 3.00 23.56 -0.68
C GLY A 124 4.08 22.80 0.09
N THR A 125 4.22 23.12 1.38
CA THR A 125 5.19 22.46 2.27
C THR A 125 4.74 21.06 2.70
N CYS A 126 3.44 20.80 2.76
CA CYS A 126 2.91 19.48 3.12
C CYS A 126 3.27 18.42 2.07
N GLY A 127 3.29 18.80 0.79
CA GLY A 127 3.78 17.96 -0.31
C GLY A 127 5.16 17.35 -0.04
N ARG A 128 6.03 18.05 0.70
CA ARG A 128 7.40 17.59 0.95
C ARG A 128 7.55 16.78 2.24
N TYR A 129 6.47 16.51 2.96
CA TYR A 129 6.57 15.75 4.20
C TYR A 129 6.89 14.29 3.88
N PRO A 130 7.94 13.70 4.46
CA PRO A 130 8.31 12.33 4.14
C PRO A 130 7.17 11.36 4.49
N ASP A 131 7.05 10.27 3.73
CA ASP A 131 6.04 9.20 3.87
C ASP A 131 4.55 9.59 3.72
N PHE A 132 4.18 10.87 3.89
CA PHE A 132 2.77 11.31 3.87
C PHE A 132 2.46 12.38 2.82
N GLY A 133 3.49 13.02 2.25
CA GLY A 133 3.34 14.09 1.28
C GLY A 133 2.99 13.62 -0.13
N ASP A 134 3.53 14.35 -1.11
CA ASP A 134 3.37 14.16 -2.54
C ASP A 134 4.01 12.88 -3.06
N THR A 135 4.96 12.31 -2.31
CA THR A 135 5.70 11.10 -2.63
C THR A 135 5.57 10.12 -1.47
N ARG A 136 5.10 8.90 -1.76
CA ARG A 136 4.90 7.85 -0.77
C ARG A 136 5.60 6.57 -1.22
N ILE A 137 6.36 6.00 -0.31
CA ILE A 137 7.12 4.78 -0.53
C ILE A 137 6.50 3.67 0.34
N TYR A 138 6.33 2.51 -0.28
CA TYR A 138 5.80 1.30 0.34
C TYR A 138 6.80 0.17 0.10
N ARG A 139 7.17 -0.53 1.17
CA ARG A 139 8.00 -1.72 1.12
C ARG A 139 7.12 -2.89 1.50
N VAL A 140 6.79 -3.75 0.54
CA VAL A 140 5.83 -4.85 0.71
C VAL A 140 6.19 -6.00 -0.22
N ARG A 141 6.10 -7.23 0.28
CA ARG A 141 6.20 -8.47 -0.52
C ARG A 141 7.30 -8.49 -1.58
N GLY A 142 8.54 -8.22 -1.19
CA GLY A 142 9.71 -8.29 -2.08
C GLY A 142 9.86 -7.11 -3.04
N MET A 143 9.12 -6.02 -2.83
CA MET A 143 9.21 -4.82 -3.67
C MET A 143 9.14 -3.51 -2.89
N GLN A 144 9.72 -2.49 -3.51
CA GLN A 144 9.51 -1.09 -3.17
C GLN A 144 8.61 -0.46 -4.23
N LEU A 145 7.42 -0.04 -3.84
CA LEU A 145 6.51 0.76 -4.65
C LEU A 145 6.65 2.23 -4.25
N THR A 146 6.87 3.10 -5.23
CA THR A 146 6.87 4.55 -5.07
C THR A 146 5.69 5.13 -5.84
N LEU A 147 4.85 5.89 -5.16
CA LEU A 147 3.72 6.61 -5.72
C LEU A 147 3.98 8.10 -5.55
N ARG A 148 3.70 8.90 -6.59
CA ARG A 148 3.91 10.33 -6.52
C ARG A 148 2.85 11.12 -7.28
N ILE A 149 2.44 12.24 -6.69
CA ILE A 149 1.60 13.25 -7.32
C ILE A 149 2.45 14.51 -7.51
N GLU A 150 2.47 15.07 -8.71
CA GLU A 150 3.23 16.27 -9.02
C GLU A 150 2.48 17.18 -9.98
N ASP A 151 3.03 18.37 -10.22
CA ASP A 151 2.47 19.37 -11.14
C ASP A 151 0.99 19.69 -10.91
N VAL A 152 0.55 19.65 -9.65
CA VAL A 152 -0.82 19.96 -9.25
C VAL A 152 -1.16 21.40 -9.64
N ARG A 153 -2.11 21.55 -10.57
CA ARG A 153 -2.67 22.84 -10.97
C ARG A 153 -3.93 23.09 -10.18
N LEU A 154 -4.06 24.30 -9.67
CA LEU A 154 -5.18 24.71 -8.82
C LEU A 154 -5.95 25.82 -9.50
N ARG A 155 -7.27 25.86 -9.26
CA ARG A 155 -8.14 26.97 -9.60
C ARG A 155 -8.86 27.43 -8.35
N LYS A 156 -8.95 28.75 -8.20
CA LYS A 156 -9.79 29.39 -7.19
C LYS A 156 -11.16 29.71 -7.80
N SER A 157 -12.22 29.26 -7.15
CA SER A 157 -13.59 29.57 -7.51
C SER A 157 -13.98 30.98 -7.00
N GLN A 158 -15.11 31.52 -7.46
CA GLN A 158 -15.63 32.83 -7.02
C GLN A 158 -15.92 32.89 -5.51
N ASN A 159 -16.29 31.76 -4.89
CA ASN A 159 -16.49 31.64 -3.42
C ASN A 159 -15.17 31.55 -2.64
N GLY A 160 -14.03 31.53 -3.33
CA GLY A 160 -12.70 31.40 -2.73
C GLY A 160 -12.22 29.98 -2.47
N GLU A 161 -13.03 28.98 -2.81
CA GLU A 161 -12.67 27.56 -2.76
C GLU A 161 -11.55 27.25 -3.75
N VAL A 162 -10.64 26.39 -3.34
CA VAL A 162 -9.51 25.95 -4.16
C VAL A 162 -9.72 24.49 -4.53
N SER A 163 -9.71 24.22 -5.83
CA SER A 163 -9.91 22.88 -6.36
C SER A 163 -8.78 22.54 -7.34
N PRO A 164 -8.37 21.27 -7.44
CA PRO A 164 -7.40 20.83 -8.42
C PRO A 164 -8.03 20.85 -9.82
N THR A 165 -7.30 21.34 -10.81
CA THR A 165 -7.70 21.27 -12.22
C THR A 165 -6.94 20.21 -12.98
N SER A 166 -5.71 19.89 -12.56
CA SER A 166 -4.95 18.79 -13.12
C SER A 166 -3.82 18.39 -12.19
N PHE A 167 -3.26 17.20 -12.40
CA PHE A 167 -2.03 16.74 -11.77
C PHE A 167 -1.38 15.63 -12.61
N VAL A 168 -0.11 15.36 -12.35
CA VAL A 168 0.60 14.20 -12.88
C VAL A 168 0.73 13.16 -11.77
N PHE A 169 0.33 11.93 -12.06
CA PHE A 169 0.58 10.78 -11.19
C PHE A 169 1.72 9.95 -11.77
N SER A 170 2.69 9.58 -10.94
CA SER A 170 3.75 8.66 -11.31
C SER A 170 3.87 7.49 -10.34
N TYR A 171 4.31 6.36 -10.88
CA TYR A 171 4.57 5.15 -10.13
C TYR A 171 5.94 4.59 -10.51
N ALA A 172 6.58 3.92 -9.55
CA ALA A 172 7.76 3.10 -9.80
C ALA A 172 7.71 1.86 -8.91
N VAL A 173 8.02 0.71 -9.48
CA VAL A 173 8.16 -0.56 -8.78
C VAL A 173 9.59 -1.02 -8.95
N LYS A 174 10.24 -1.33 -7.82
CA LYS A 174 11.59 -1.90 -7.78
C LYS A 174 11.59 -3.19 -7.00
N SER A 175 12.47 -4.12 -7.36
CA SER A 175 12.67 -5.31 -6.54
C SER A 175 13.36 -4.92 -5.24
N ASP A 176 12.86 -5.44 -4.12
CA ASP A 176 13.40 -5.19 -2.79
C ASP A 176 13.28 -6.45 -1.95
N ARG A 177 14.33 -7.28 -1.97
CA ARG A 177 14.36 -8.55 -1.22
C ARG A 177 14.31 -8.37 0.29
N GLN A 178 14.55 -7.16 0.80
CA GLN A 178 14.48 -6.87 2.23
C GLN A 178 13.06 -6.52 2.68
N ALA A 179 12.15 -6.20 1.74
CA ALA A 179 10.74 -5.96 2.02
C ALA A 179 9.99 -7.29 2.28
N VAL A 180 10.24 -7.92 3.43
CA VAL A 180 9.71 -9.26 3.75
C VAL A 180 8.28 -9.25 4.31
N GLY A 181 7.70 -8.07 4.56
CA GLY A 181 6.35 -7.92 5.09
C GLY A 181 5.26 -8.37 4.09
N ALA A 182 4.24 -9.06 4.61
CA ALA A 182 3.04 -9.42 3.83
C ALA A 182 2.17 -8.19 3.49
N LEU A 183 2.32 -7.12 4.28
CA LEU A 183 1.73 -5.80 4.18
C LEU A 183 2.85 -4.76 4.10
N THR A 184 2.53 -3.50 3.80
CA THR A 184 3.55 -2.45 3.78
C THR A 184 4.17 -2.25 5.16
N GLU A 185 5.46 -1.99 5.19
CA GLU A 185 6.16 -1.48 6.37
C GLU A 185 5.53 -0.16 6.83
N ARG A 186 5.54 0.06 8.16
CA ARG A 186 5.09 1.32 8.77
C ARG A 186 6.01 2.47 8.34
N PRO A 187 5.46 3.70 8.20
CA PRO A 187 6.27 4.88 7.91
C PRO A 187 7.31 5.09 9.03
N VAL A 188 8.50 5.58 8.66
CA VAL A 188 9.56 5.90 9.62
C VAL A 188 9.27 7.24 10.28
N THR A 189 8.64 8.15 9.54
CA THR A 189 8.22 9.44 10.07
C THR A 189 6.92 9.36 10.85
N LYS A 190 6.79 10.22 11.86
CA LYS A 190 5.55 10.38 12.62
C LYS A 190 4.48 10.97 11.71
N GLU A 191 3.27 10.44 11.84
CA GLU A 191 2.10 10.98 11.15
C GLU A 191 1.96 12.49 11.43
N PRO A 192 1.75 13.30 10.37
CA PRO A 192 1.69 14.75 10.52
C PRO A 192 0.40 15.20 11.18
N THR A 193 0.48 16.26 11.98
CA THR A 193 -0.68 16.78 12.73
C THR A 193 -1.73 17.50 11.86
N TRP A 194 -1.43 17.78 10.59
CA TRP A 194 -2.38 18.42 9.66
C TRP A 194 -3.24 17.41 8.90
N PHE A 195 -3.07 16.10 9.09
CA PHE A 195 -4.05 15.13 8.57
C PHE A 195 -5.48 15.45 9.07
N SER A 196 -5.60 16.22 10.15
CA SER A 196 -6.84 16.77 10.68
C SER A 196 -7.07 18.27 10.43
N GLY A 197 -6.32 18.95 9.54
CA GLY A 197 -6.38 20.42 9.39
C GLY A 197 -6.13 20.99 7.98
N GLU A 198 -6.51 22.26 7.79
CA GLU A 198 -6.46 22.96 6.48
C GLU A 198 -5.18 23.78 6.22
N LYS A 199 -4.17 23.71 7.11
CA LYS A 199 -3.02 24.64 7.09
C LYS A 199 -2.37 24.81 5.71
N CYS A 200 -2.06 23.71 5.02
CA CYS A 200 -1.42 23.79 3.71
C CYS A 200 -2.37 24.23 2.58
N LEU A 201 -3.67 24.07 2.75
CA LEU A 201 -4.66 24.64 1.85
C LEU A 201 -4.70 26.15 1.99
N ASP A 202 -4.59 26.67 3.22
CA ASP A 202 -4.59 28.10 3.47
C ASP A 202 -3.33 28.78 2.88
N ASP A 203 -2.16 28.14 2.99
CA ASP A 203 -0.93 28.59 2.33
C ASP A 203 -1.08 28.61 0.79
N ALA A 204 -1.75 27.60 0.22
CA ALA A 204 -2.04 27.55 -1.20
C ALA A 204 -3.05 28.62 -1.64
N LYS A 205 -4.12 28.85 -0.86
CA LYS A 205 -5.10 29.94 -1.07
C LYS A 205 -4.39 31.30 -1.12
N ALA A 206 -3.46 31.55 -0.19
CA ALA A 206 -2.69 32.80 -0.13
C ALA A 206 -1.82 32.99 -1.38
N THR A 207 -1.18 31.92 -1.86
CA THR A 207 -0.36 31.96 -3.08
C THR A 207 -1.20 32.29 -4.32
N LEU A 208 -2.42 31.77 -4.42
CA LEU A 208 -3.34 32.05 -5.54
C LEU A 208 -3.93 33.46 -5.52
N THR A 209 -3.90 34.17 -4.39
CA THR A 209 -4.36 35.56 -4.26
C THR A 209 -3.25 36.60 -4.45
N GLY A 210 -1.99 36.17 -4.52
CA GLY A 210 -0.80 37.04 -4.52
C GLY A 210 -0.24 37.37 -5.91
N LYS A 211 -1.09 37.51 -6.93
CA LYS A 211 -0.79 38.11 -8.25
C LYS A 211 -2.00 38.88 -8.77
#